data_AF-A0A947WAA3-F1
#
_entry.id   AF-A0A947WAA3-F1
#
_cell.length_a   1.000
_cell.length_b   1.000
_cell.length_c   1.000
_cell.angle_alpha   90.00
_cell.angle_beta   90.00
_cell.angle_gamma   90.00
#
_symmetry.space_group_name_H-M   'P 1'
#
loop_
_entity.id
_entity.type
_entity.pdbx_description
1 polymer ?
#
loop_
_entity_poly.entity_id
_entity_poly.type
_entity_poly.pdbx_seq_one_letter_code
_entity_poly.pdbx_strand_id
1 'polypeptide(L)'
;MKKKLKNRIKMNNPFLWNLSKKVYQSIQKNEFTKMIKKHLDNSKLYLQLNDKIHFKNESIVLITLDSLRYDVTQIAETPNFNNIFKKYKSSGWHKVGSHGTYTLPSHISMFHAGLMPCDNNENTPAPFNRNKEKIFKAQLAWERTTGAKFPTPAAKNIIKGFEKLGFRTIGIGGVHWFNNKFPTSNIWYKKYFKEFYWKEKFSENNPNSLTHQIELIEKLKINQEKKPVFLFLNISSTHKPYMGFEKSILGQKKALEEVDKLLPKLLLNLPKRYHLMVLSDHGECFGEDNLWGHGFYHPKIMEVPFACVDII
;
A
#
# COMPACT_ATOMS: atom_id res chain seq x y z
N MET A 1 -0.22 -34.88 19.37
CA MET A 1 -0.64 -34.44 20.73
C MET A 1 -1.87 -35.20 21.30
N LYS A 2 -2.09 -36.49 20.95
CA LYS A 2 -3.28 -37.27 21.41
C LYS A 2 -2.94 -38.56 22.20
N LYS A 3 -1.70 -38.77 22.64
CA LYS A 3 -1.25 -40.06 23.22
C LYS A 3 -0.55 -40.01 24.59
N LYS A 4 -0.49 -38.85 25.27
CA LYS A 4 0.17 -38.70 26.59
C LYS A 4 -0.75 -38.22 27.73
N LEU A 5 -2.00 -38.68 27.75
CA LEU A 5 -2.95 -38.38 28.82
C LEU A 5 -3.83 -39.59 29.19
N LYS A 6 -3.28 -40.81 29.07
CA LYS A 6 -4.00 -42.04 29.44
C LYS A 6 -3.50 -42.76 30.70
N ASN A 7 -2.36 -42.37 31.27
CA ASN A 7 -1.80 -43.09 32.42
C ASN A 7 -1.52 -42.15 33.60
N ARG A 8 -2.53 -41.92 34.41
CA ARG A 8 -2.51 -41.78 35.89
C ARG A 8 -3.77 -41.02 36.31
N ILE A 9 -4.75 -41.78 36.75
CA ILE A 9 -5.74 -41.55 37.81
C ILE A 9 -6.77 -42.67 37.61
N LYS A 10 -6.51 -43.82 38.24
CA LYS A 10 -7.58 -44.77 38.57
C LYS A 10 -8.31 -44.13 39.75
N MET A 11 -9.44 -43.45 39.49
CA MET A 11 -10.39 -43.07 40.53
C MET A 11 -11.69 -43.84 40.28
N ASN A 12 -11.93 -44.84 41.11
CA ASN A 12 -13.17 -45.60 41.20
C ASN A 12 -14.24 -44.76 41.91
N ASN A 13 -14.75 -43.70 41.27
CA ASN A 13 -15.95 -43.02 41.77
C ASN A 13 -16.78 -42.42 40.61
N PRO A 14 -17.93 -43.04 40.24
CA PRO A 14 -18.80 -42.58 39.15
C PRO A 14 -19.29 -41.13 39.29
N PHE A 15 -19.30 -40.57 40.51
CA PHE A 15 -19.77 -39.22 40.79
C PHE A 15 -18.82 -38.12 40.26
N LEU A 16 -17.51 -38.34 40.33
CA LEU A 16 -16.48 -37.38 39.88
C LEU A 16 -16.35 -37.33 38.34
N TRP A 17 -16.72 -38.41 37.65
CA TRP A 17 -16.72 -38.45 36.19
C TRP A 17 -17.87 -37.63 35.58
N ASN A 18 -19.05 -37.62 36.24
CA ASN A 18 -20.18 -36.78 35.83
C ASN A 18 -19.96 -35.30 36.13
N LEU A 19 -19.27 -34.96 37.23
CA LEU A 19 -18.91 -33.59 37.56
C LEU A 19 -17.89 -33.01 36.57
N SER A 20 -16.87 -33.79 36.20
CA SER A 20 -15.87 -33.36 35.20
C SER A 20 -16.45 -33.22 33.79
N LYS A 21 -17.43 -34.06 33.39
CA LYS A 21 -18.19 -33.88 32.13
C LYS A 21 -19.05 -32.62 32.15
N LYS A 22 -19.77 -32.34 33.25
CA LYS A 22 -20.60 -31.12 33.39
C LYS A 22 -19.74 -29.85 33.41
N VAL A 23 -18.59 -29.88 34.09
CA VAL A 23 -17.62 -28.77 34.10
C VAL A 23 -16.96 -28.59 32.74
N TYR A 24 -16.57 -29.68 32.06
CA TYR A 24 -16.00 -29.61 30.71
C TYR A 24 -17.02 -29.10 29.68
N GLN A 25 -18.28 -29.53 29.78
CA GLN A 25 -19.38 -29.03 28.96
C GLN A 25 -19.74 -27.58 29.30
N SER A 26 -19.70 -27.15 30.57
CA SER A 26 -19.96 -25.76 30.94
C SER A 26 -18.82 -24.83 30.53
N ILE A 27 -17.57 -25.29 30.57
CA ILE A 27 -16.39 -24.56 30.04
C ILE A 27 -16.50 -24.46 28.52
N GLN A 28 -16.81 -25.55 27.80
CA GLN A 28 -17.02 -25.46 26.35
C GLN A 28 -18.21 -24.59 25.97
N LYS A 29 -19.32 -24.64 26.72
CA LYS A 29 -20.48 -23.79 26.48
C LYS A 29 -20.15 -22.33 26.77
N ASN A 30 -19.44 -22.02 27.85
CA ASN A 30 -18.99 -20.65 28.15
C ASN A 30 -17.95 -20.13 27.15
N GLU A 31 -16.99 -20.94 26.71
CA GLU A 31 -16.02 -20.55 25.69
C GLU A 31 -16.69 -20.40 24.31
N PHE A 32 -17.64 -21.26 23.96
CA PHE A 32 -18.43 -21.14 22.73
C PHE A 32 -19.36 -19.93 22.77
N THR A 33 -20.01 -19.66 23.91
CA THR A 33 -20.82 -18.46 24.11
C THR A 33 -19.97 -17.18 24.13
N LYS A 34 -18.77 -17.20 24.71
CA LYS A 34 -17.80 -16.09 24.60
C LYS A 34 -17.32 -15.91 23.16
N MET A 35 -17.09 -17.00 22.43
CA MET A 35 -16.66 -16.96 21.03
C MET A 35 -17.76 -16.41 20.14
N ILE A 36 -19.02 -16.84 20.33
CA ILE A 36 -20.20 -16.30 19.66
C ILE A 36 -20.42 -14.85 20.05
N LYS A 37 -20.34 -14.49 21.33
CA LYS A 37 -20.49 -13.10 21.79
C LYS A 37 -19.39 -12.20 21.24
N LYS A 38 -18.15 -12.67 21.18
CA LYS A 38 -17.03 -12.00 20.49
C LYS A 38 -17.26 -11.89 18.98
N HIS A 39 -17.87 -12.90 18.34
CA HIS A 39 -18.23 -12.85 16.92
C HIS A 39 -19.38 -11.86 16.65
N LEU A 40 -20.39 -11.83 17.53
CA LEU A 40 -21.54 -10.92 17.49
C LEU A 40 -21.14 -9.48 17.82
N ASP A 41 -20.21 -9.29 18.76
CA ASP A 41 -19.63 -7.99 19.09
C ASP A 41 -18.73 -7.51 17.95
N ASN A 42 -17.95 -8.40 17.32
CA ASN A 42 -17.21 -8.09 16.11
C ASN A 42 -18.13 -7.77 14.93
N SER A 43 -19.27 -8.45 14.78
CA SER A 43 -20.25 -8.14 13.73
C SER A 43 -20.99 -6.84 14.01
N LYS A 44 -21.30 -6.52 15.27
CA LYS A 44 -21.84 -5.21 15.68
C LYS A 44 -20.83 -4.09 15.48
N LEU A 45 -19.55 -4.32 15.76
CA LEU A 45 -18.47 -3.40 15.45
C LEU A 45 -18.31 -3.24 13.93
N TYR A 46 -18.47 -4.32 13.16
CA TYR A 46 -18.48 -4.29 11.69
C TYR A 46 -19.65 -3.46 11.13
N LEU A 47 -20.84 -3.61 11.71
CA LEU A 47 -22.02 -2.82 11.37
C LEU A 47 -21.81 -1.35 11.77
N GLN A 48 -21.24 -1.07 12.95
CA GLN A 48 -20.89 0.29 13.38
C GLN A 48 -19.78 0.93 12.52
N LEU A 49 -18.84 0.15 11.99
CA LEU A 49 -17.83 0.60 11.04
C LEU A 49 -18.47 0.88 9.67
N ASN A 50 -19.41 0.07 9.21
CA ASN A 50 -20.19 0.37 8.00
C ASN A 50 -21.04 1.65 8.14
N ASP A 51 -21.60 1.90 9.32
CA ASP A 51 -22.46 3.08 9.55
C ASP A 51 -21.65 4.36 9.81
N LYS A 52 -20.38 4.26 10.22
CA LYS A 52 -19.50 5.42 10.47
C LYS A 52 -18.45 5.69 9.40
N ILE A 53 -18.10 4.70 8.58
CA ILE A 53 -17.14 4.88 7.50
C ILE A 53 -17.91 5.22 6.23
N HIS A 54 -18.32 6.48 6.13
CA HIS A 54 -18.78 7.06 4.88
C HIS A 54 -17.58 7.26 3.93
N PHE A 55 -17.02 6.19 3.36
CA PHE A 55 -16.27 6.30 2.10
C PHE A 55 -17.31 6.66 1.02
N LYS A 56 -17.71 7.93 0.94
CA LYS A 56 -18.67 8.40 -0.07
C LYS A 56 -18.02 8.34 -1.46
N ASN A 57 -17.95 7.14 -2.04
CA ASN A 57 -17.46 6.88 -3.41
C ASN A 57 -16.06 7.45 -3.71
N GLU A 58 -15.21 7.63 -2.70
CA GLU A 58 -13.86 8.15 -2.87
C GLU A 58 -12.89 6.99 -3.16
N SER A 59 -12.24 7.07 -4.31
CA SER A 59 -11.22 6.10 -4.71
C SER A 59 -9.87 6.43 -4.09
N ILE A 60 -8.94 5.48 -4.10
CA ILE A 60 -7.56 5.66 -3.67
C ILE A 60 -6.67 5.42 -4.88
N VAL A 61 -5.77 6.35 -5.16
CA VAL A 61 -4.77 6.22 -6.22
C VAL A 61 -3.39 6.38 -5.58
N LEU A 62 -2.64 5.29 -5.53
CA LEU A 62 -1.26 5.26 -5.08
C LEU A 62 -0.34 5.14 -6.29
N ILE A 63 0.46 6.17 -6.54
CA ILE A 63 1.48 6.18 -7.58
C ILE A 63 2.85 6.11 -6.90
N THR A 64 3.64 5.11 -7.28
CA THR A 64 5.05 5.02 -6.91
C THR A 64 5.92 5.39 -8.10
N LEU A 65 6.76 6.41 -7.95
CA LEU A 65 7.83 6.75 -8.87
C LEU A 65 9.07 5.96 -8.45
N ASP A 66 9.34 4.86 -9.15
CA ASP A 66 10.32 3.86 -8.72
C ASP A 66 11.74 4.46 -8.67
N SER A 67 12.45 4.27 -7.56
CA SER A 67 13.83 4.76 -7.34
C SER A 67 14.04 6.29 -7.30
N LEU A 68 12.96 7.10 -7.29
CA LEU A 68 13.06 8.57 -7.33
C LEU A 68 13.57 9.15 -6.00
N ARG A 69 14.71 9.87 -6.08
CA ARG A 69 15.25 10.60 -4.93
C ARG A 69 14.47 11.87 -4.62
N TYR A 70 14.46 12.27 -3.35
CA TYR A 70 13.85 13.53 -2.95
C TYR A 70 14.55 14.76 -3.56
N ASP A 71 15.88 14.77 -3.61
CA ASP A 71 16.62 15.93 -4.14
C ASP A 71 16.41 16.15 -5.64
N VAL A 72 16.05 15.11 -6.40
CA VAL A 72 15.63 15.27 -7.80
C VAL A 72 14.34 16.09 -7.94
N THR A 73 13.38 15.92 -7.03
CA THR A 73 12.13 16.70 -7.09
C THR A 73 12.33 18.18 -6.82
N GLN A 74 13.47 18.56 -6.22
CA GLN A 74 13.81 19.96 -5.93
C GLN A 74 14.41 20.67 -7.15
N ILE A 75 14.95 19.93 -8.12
CA ILE A 75 15.64 20.48 -9.30
C ILE A 75 14.90 20.23 -10.62
N ALA A 76 13.88 19.37 -10.61
CA ALA A 76 13.08 19.04 -11.78
C ALA A 76 12.00 20.08 -12.05
N GLU A 77 11.76 20.37 -13.33
CA GLU A 77 10.68 21.26 -13.76
C GLU A 77 9.39 20.45 -13.97
N THR A 78 8.57 20.39 -12.93
CA THR A 78 7.32 19.61 -12.94
C THR A 78 6.07 20.50 -12.87
N PRO A 79 5.75 21.28 -13.92
CA PRO A 79 4.64 22.23 -13.91
C PRO A 79 3.28 21.55 -13.70
N ASN A 80 3.08 20.31 -14.15
CA ASN A 80 1.80 19.61 -13.99
C ASN A 80 1.58 19.14 -12.55
N PHE A 81 2.60 18.58 -11.90
CA PHE A 81 2.58 18.30 -10.46
C PHE A 81 2.35 19.59 -9.66
N ASN A 82 3.09 20.65 -9.96
CA ASN A 82 2.96 21.95 -9.28
C ASN A 82 1.54 22.52 -9.40
N ASN A 83 0.92 22.40 -10.59
CA ASN A 83 -0.45 22.83 -10.81
C ASN A 83 -1.44 22.03 -9.96
N ILE A 84 -1.28 20.70 -9.85
CA ILE A 84 -2.12 19.86 -8.99
C ILE A 84 -1.96 20.25 -7.52
N PHE A 85 -0.72 20.40 -7.05
CA PHE A 85 -0.46 20.77 -5.66
C PHE A 85 -1.09 22.12 -5.32
N LYS A 86 -0.93 23.12 -6.19
CA LYS A 86 -1.55 24.44 -6.04
C LYS A 86 -3.08 24.35 -6.06
N LYS A 87 -3.65 23.65 -7.06
CA LYS A 87 -5.11 23.52 -7.25
C LYS A 87 -5.79 22.88 -6.04
N TYR A 88 -5.17 21.86 -5.44
CA TYR A 88 -5.73 21.12 -4.29
C TYR A 88 -5.07 21.50 -2.96
N LYS A 89 -4.44 22.69 -2.88
CA LYS A 89 -3.87 23.28 -1.65
C LYS A 89 -2.92 22.35 -0.88
N SER A 90 -2.16 21.55 -1.61
CA SER A 90 -1.10 20.71 -1.05
C SER A 90 0.20 21.49 -0.95
N SER A 91 0.99 21.16 0.08
CA SER A 91 2.33 21.72 0.30
C SER A 91 3.39 21.12 -0.63
N GLY A 92 2.99 20.25 -1.56
CA GLY A 92 3.88 19.67 -2.57
C GLY A 92 4.65 18.45 -2.07
N TRP A 93 5.90 18.32 -2.50
CA TRP A 93 6.77 17.22 -2.13
C TRP A 93 7.30 17.37 -0.69
N HIS A 94 7.11 16.34 0.13
CA HIS A 94 7.73 16.22 1.45
C HIS A 94 8.85 15.20 1.42
N LYS A 95 9.95 15.50 2.10
CA LYS A 95 11.04 14.53 2.32
C LYS A 95 10.63 13.58 3.43
N VAL A 96 10.53 12.30 3.12
CA VAL A 96 10.17 11.26 4.08
C VAL A 96 11.14 10.09 4.00
N GLY A 97 11.13 9.23 5.03
CA GLY A 97 11.92 8.01 5.07
C GLY A 97 11.23 6.85 4.38
N SER A 98 11.91 6.18 3.45
CA SER A 98 11.48 4.91 2.91
C SER A 98 11.49 3.81 4.00
N HIS A 99 10.64 2.80 3.82
CA HIS A 99 10.59 1.61 4.66
C HIS A 99 11.34 0.40 4.07
N GLY A 100 11.97 0.56 2.90
CA GLY A 100 12.80 -0.46 2.28
C GLY A 100 13.90 0.16 1.42
N THR A 101 15.00 -0.56 1.27
CA THR A 101 16.15 -0.09 0.46
C THR A 101 16.03 -0.44 -1.02
N TYR A 102 14.96 -1.14 -1.41
CA TYR A 102 14.66 -1.57 -2.77
C TYR A 102 13.17 -1.90 -2.91
N THR A 103 12.70 -2.11 -4.14
CA THR A 103 11.27 -2.21 -4.48
C THR A 103 10.46 -3.16 -3.61
N LEU A 104 10.89 -4.43 -3.46
CA LEU A 104 10.09 -5.44 -2.77
C LEU A 104 9.75 -5.08 -1.32
N PRO A 105 10.72 -4.85 -0.40
CA PRO A 105 10.42 -4.56 1.01
C PRO A 105 9.61 -3.28 1.17
N SER A 106 9.87 -2.24 0.36
CA SER A 106 9.11 -0.99 0.38
C SER A 106 7.63 -1.23 0.07
N HIS A 107 7.34 -1.95 -1.01
CA HIS A 107 5.96 -2.26 -1.39
C HIS A 107 5.30 -3.29 -0.46
N ILE A 108 6.05 -4.21 0.16
CA ILE A 108 5.53 -5.07 1.22
C ILE A 108 5.09 -4.23 2.43
N SER A 109 5.88 -3.24 2.86
CA SER A 109 5.48 -2.31 3.94
C SER A 109 4.16 -1.59 3.60
N MET A 110 4.10 -1.03 2.39
CA MET A 110 2.93 -0.29 1.89
C MET A 110 1.68 -1.18 1.83
N PHE A 111 1.75 -2.34 1.19
CA PHE A 111 0.57 -3.16 0.92
C PHE A 111 0.23 -4.15 2.02
N HIS A 112 1.20 -4.70 2.73
CA HIS A 112 0.94 -5.66 3.80
C HIS A 112 0.39 -4.94 5.03
N ALA A 113 1.06 -3.87 5.46
CA ALA A 113 0.76 -3.18 6.70
C ALA A 113 0.01 -1.85 6.52
N GLY A 114 0.03 -1.25 5.32
CA GLY A 114 -0.51 0.10 5.12
C GLY A 114 0.47 1.20 5.54
N LEU A 115 1.76 0.87 5.65
CA LEU A 115 2.79 1.80 6.09
C LEU A 115 3.46 2.43 4.88
N MET A 116 3.02 3.64 4.56
CA MET A 116 3.65 4.51 3.56
C MET A 116 4.94 5.11 4.12
N PRO A 117 5.89 5.51 3.25
CA PRO A 117 7.03 6.33 3.64
C PRO A 117 6.61 7.50 4.53
N CYS A 118 7.36 7.72 5.61
CA CYS A 118 7.00 8.71 6.62
C CYS A 118 8.23 9.34 7.26
N ASP A 119 8.06 10.52 7.83
CA ASP A 119 9.02 11.15 8.73
C ASP A 119 8.32 11.46 10.07
N ASN A 120 8.90 10.95 11.15
CA ASN A 120 8.34 11.04 12.50
C ASN A 120 8.83 12.27 13.28
N ASN A 121 9.50 13.21 12.62
CA ASN A 121 9.82 14.49 13.24
C ASN A 121 8.55 15.23 13.70
N GLU A 122 8.58 15.83 14.88
CA GLU A 122 7.46 16.57 15.47
C GLU A 122 6.93 17.70 14.57
N ASN A 123 7.77 18.27 13.71
CA ASN A 123 7.38 19.34 12.80
C ASN A 123 6.73 18.83 11.51
N THR A 124 6.91 17.56 11.16
CA THR A 124 6.37 16.98 9.93
C THR A 124 4.84 16.87 10.01
N PRO A 125 4.08 17.43 9.07
CA PRO A 125 2.61 17.42 9.13
C PRO A 125 2.02 16.05 8.78
N ALA A 126 0.74 15.85 9.11
CA ALA A 126 -0.04 14.76 8.53
C ALA A 126 -0.24 15.00 7.01
N PRO A 127 -0.30 13.94 6.17
CA PRO A 127 -0.18 12.52 6.48
C PRO A 127 1.26 11.99 6.55
N PHE A 128 2.26 12.84 6.39
CA PHE A 128 3.68 12.44 6.25
C PHE A 128 4.32 11.96 7.56
N ASN A 129 3.70 12.28 8.70
CA ASN A 129 4.06 11.75 10.02
C ASN A 129 3.01 10.73 10.51
N ARG A 130 3.43 9.46 10.62
CA ARG A 130 2.56 8.33 11.01
C ARG A 130 2.08 8.36 12.47
N ASN A 131 2.71 9.17 13.31
CA ASN A 131 2.26 9.38 14.69
C ASN A 131 1.16 10.45 14.77
N LYS A 132 1.08 11.36 13.78
CA LYS A 132 0.01 12.37 13.67
C LYS A 132 -1.21 11.85 12.93
N GLU A 133 -1.00 11.14 11.82
CA GLU A 133 -2.08 10.51 11.06
C GLU A 133 -1.63 9.17 10.48
N LYS A 134 -2.44 8.14 10.68
CA LYS A 134 -2.25 6.84 10.02
C LYS A 134 -3.11 6.80 8.77
N ILE A 135 -2.50 6.77 7.59
CA ILE A 135 -3.25 6.77 6.33
C ILE A 135 -4.10 5.48 6.23
N PHE A 136 -3.44 4.32 6.27
CA PHE A 136 -4.10 3.02 6.18
C PHE A 136 -3.88 2.21 7.44
N LYS A 137 -4.86 1.36 7.75
CA LYS A 137 -4.68 0.32 8.75
C LYS A 137 -5.58 -0.87 8.45
N ALA A 138 -4.97 -2.04 8.28
CA ALA A 138 -5.71 -3.30 8.39
C ALA A 138 -6.03 -3.51 9.86
N GLN A 139 -7.29 -3.76 10.21
CA GLN A 139 -7.64 -4.11 11.59
C GLN A 139 -6.98 -5.45 11.95
N LEU A 140 -5.86 -5.41 12.68
CA LEU A 140 -5.17 -6.62 13.13
C LEU A 140 -5.97 -7.27 14.26
N ALA A 141 -5.93 -8.60 14.34
CA ALA A 141 -6.76 -9.37 15.28
C ALA A 141 -6.52 -9.03 16.78
N TRP A 142 -5.41 -8.37 17.09
CA TRP A 142 -5.02 -7.97 18.46
C TRP A 142 -5.14 -6.45 18.72
N GLU A 143 -5.50 -5.64 17.73
CA GLU A 143 -5.44 -4.17 17.86
C GLU A 143 -6.84 -3.54 17.79
N ARG A 144 -7.20 -2.76 18.82
CA ARG A 144 -8.55 -2.20 19.02
C ARG A 144 -8.70 -0.71 18.66
N THR A 145 -7.65 -0.05 18.18
CA THR A 145 -7.67 1.41 17.91
C THR A 145 -8.05 1.74 16.47
N THR A 146 -8.96 2.71 16.30
CA THR A 146 -9.72 3.04 15.07
C THR A 146 -9.22 4.28 14.32
N GLY A 147 -8.10 4.90 14.71
CA GLY A 147 -7.72 6.25 14.24
C GLY A 147 -6.98 6.36 12.90
N ALA A 148 -7.28 5.54 11.90
CA ALA A 148 -6.71 5.72 10.55
C ALA A 148 -7.64 6.57 9.66
N LYS A 149 -7.09 7.32 8.70
CA LYS A 149 -7.88 8.07 7.69
C LYS A 149 -8.71 7.10 6.84
N PHE A 150 -8.11 5.98 6.44
CA PHE A 150 -8.77 4.90 5.70
C PHE A 150 -8.65 3.57 6.47
N PRO A 151 -9.53 3.32 7.46
CA PRO A 151 -9.54 2.06 8.18
C PRO A 151 -10.12 0.96 7.29
N THR A 152 -9.55 -0.24 7.37
CA THR A 152 -10.10 -1.43 6.71
C THR A 152 -10.44 -2.53 7.73
N PRO A 153 -11.46 -3.36 7.47
CA PRO A 153 -11.76 -4.49 8.34
C PRO A 153 -10.62 -5.50 8.40
N ALA A 154 -10.70 -6.43 9.36
CA ALA A 154 -9.65 -7.44 9.52
C ALA A 154 -9.44 -8.26 8.25
N ALA A 155 -8.22 -8.21 7.71
CA ALA A 155 -7.83 -8.84 6.46
C ALA A 155 -6.35 -9.24 6.49
N LYS A 156 -5.92 -10.04 5.50
CA LYS A 156 -4.53 -10.51 5.39
C LYS A 156 -3.53 -9.39 5.08
N ASN A 157 -4.01 -8.27 4.53
CA ASN A 157 -3.27 -7.07 4.16
C ASN A 157 -4.27 -5.94 3.82
N ILE A 158 -3.79 -4.70 3.63
CA ILE A 158 -4.70 -3.55 3.40
C ILE A 158 -5.48 -3.67 2.09
N ILE A 159 -4.90 -4.26 1.05
CA ILE A 159 -5.57 -4.42 -0.25
C ILE A 159 -6.78 -5.36 -0.10
N LYS A 160 -6.61 -6.48 0.60
CA LYS A 160 -7.73 -7.38 0.95
C LYS A 160 -8.73 -6.73 1.90
N GLY A 161 -8.31 -5.77 2.71
CA GLY A 161 -9.17 -4.92 3.51
C GLY A 161 -10.11 -4.07 2.63
N PHE A 162 -9.55 -3.37 1.64
CA PHE A 162 -10.32 -2.59 0.66
C PHE A 162 -11.24 -3.45 -0.21
N GLU A 163 -10.81 -4.66 -0.62
CA GLU A 163 -11.70 -5.60 -1.32
C GLU A 163 -12.94 -5.94 -0.50
N LYS A 164 -12.80 -6.15 0.81
CA LYS A 164 -13.93 -6.41 1.72
C LYS A 164 -14.86 -5.22 1.89
N LEU A 165 -14.34 -4.01 1.71
CA LEU A 165 -15.13 -2.77 1.69
C LEU A 165 -15.82 -2.54 0.33
N GLY A 166 -15.66 -3.45 -0.63
CA GLY A 166 -16.29 -3.37 -1.94
C GLY A 166 -15.48 -2.60 -3.00
N PHE A 167 -14.24 -2.21 -2.69
CA PHE A 167 -13.37 -1.57 -3.67
C PHE A 167 -12.98 -2.55 -4.78
N ARG A 168 -12.88 -2.04 -6.01
CA ARG A 168 -12.14 -2.73 -7.07
C ARG A 168 -10.65 -2.47 -6.86
N THR A 169 -9.85 -3.51 -6.65
CA THR A 169 -8.41 -3.38 -6.39
C THR A 169 -7.59 -3.73 -7.62
N ILE A 170 -6.84 -2.75 -8.12
CA ILE A 170 -6.07 -2.83 -9.35
C ILE A 170 -4.62 -2.45 -9.06
N GLY A 171 -3.67 -3.31 -9.44
CA GLY A 171 -2.24 -3.00 -9.45
C GLY A 171 -1.69 -3.01 -10.87
N ILE A 172 -0.86 -2.03 -11.22
CA ILE A 172 -0.15 -1.95 -12.50
C ILE A 172 1.34 -1.76 -12.17
N GLY A 173 2.15 -2.79 -12.45
CA GLY A 173 3.58 -2.79 -12.15
C GLY A 173 4.44 -2.23 -13.28
N GLY A 174 5.49 -1.49 -12.93
CA GLY A 174 6.45 -0.90 -13.88
C GLY A 174 7.83 -1.55 -13.88
N VAL A 175 8.20 -2.32 -12.85
CA VAL A 175 9.51 -3.00 -12.77
C VAL A 175 9.40 -4.53 -12.68
N HIS A 176 10.50 -5.24 -12.88
CA HIS A 176 10.54 -6.72 -12.87
C HIS A 176 10.11 -7.38 -11.54
N TRP A 177 10.14 -6.64 -10.41
CA TRP A 177 9.55 -7.12 -9.15
C TRP A 177 8.03 -7.35 -9.23
N PHE A 178 7.38 -6.83 -10.26
CA PHE A 178 5.95 -7.01 -10.52
C PHE A 178 5.64 -8.01 -11.64
N ASN A 179 6.68 -8.62 -12.22
CA ASN A 179 6.51 -9.58 -13.30
C ASN A 179 5.90 -10.89 -12.79
N ASN A 180 4.67 -11.16 -13.22
CA ASN A 180 3.90 -12.34 -12.79
C ASN A 180 4.42 -13.67 -13.34
N LYS A 181 5.33 -13.65 -14.34
CA LYS A 181 5.97 -14.86 -14.88
C LYS A 181 6.98 -15.47 -13.90
N PHE A 182 7.58 -14.66 -13.03
CA PHE A 182 8.57 -15.16 -12.05
C PHE A 182 7.91 -15.57 -10.74
N PRO A 183 8.16 -16.80 -10.23
CA PRO A 183 7.61 -17.25 -8.95
C PRO A 183 7.89 -16.32 -7.77
N THR A 184 9.03 -15.65 -7.76
CA THR A 184 9.48 -14.71 -6.72
C THR A 184 8.75 -13.36 -6.77
N SER A 185 8.28 -12.93 -7.95
CA SER A 185 7.66 -11.62 -8.19
C SER A 185 6.14 -11.67 -8.32
N ASN A 186 5.55 -12.87 -8.29
CA ASN A 186 4.13 -13.06 -8.58
C ASN A 186 3.19 -12.96 -7.38
N ILE A 187 3.74 -12.59 -6.22
CA ILE A 187 2.99 -12.45 -4.96
C ILE A 187 1.87 -11.41 -5.06
N TRP A 188 2.07 -10.33 -5.83
CA TRP A 188 1.12 -9.22 -5.95
C TRP A 188 -0.22 -9.67 -6.53
N TYR A 189 -0.20 -10.47 -7.59
CA TYR A 189 -1.41 -11.02 -8.18
C TYR A 189 -2.01 -12.15 -7.32
N LYS A 190 -1.18 -12.97 -6.67
CA LYS A 190 -1.66 -14.14 -5.91
C LYS A 190 -2.25 -13.79 -4.55
N LYS A 191 -1.75 -12.73 -3.90
CA LYS A 191 -1.99 -12.47 -2.48
C LYS A 191 -2.52 -11.07 -2.17
N TYR A 192 -2.34 -10.09 -3.06
CA TYR A 192 -2.68 -8.69 -2.80
C TYR A 192 -3.87 -8.23 -3.61
N PHE A 193 -3.70 -8.01 -4.91
CA PHE A 193 -4.73 -7.38 -5.75
C PHE A 193 -5.67 -8.40 -6.37
N LYS A 194 -6.91 -7.99 -6.63
CA LYS A 194 -7.87 -8.76 -7.42
C LYS A 194 -7.48 -8.76 -8.89
N GLU A 195 -7.05 -7.60 -9.38
CA GLU A 195 -6.54 -7.40 -10.73
C GLU A 195 -5.11 -6.89 -10.64
N PHE A 196 -4.17 -7.58 -11.29
CA PHE A 196 -2.78 -7.16 -11.31
C PHE A 196 -2.21 -7.30 -12.72
N TYR A 197 -1.67 -6.21 -13.24
CA TYR A 197 -1.19 -6.11 -14.60
C TYR A 197 0.30 -5.82 -14.64
N TRP A 198 1.01 -6.66 -15.39
CA TRP A 198 2.39 -6.41 -15.79
C TRP A 198 2.59 -6.94 -17.20
N LYS A 199 3.32 -6.18 -18.02
CA LYS A 199 3.72 -6.56 -19.38
C LYS A 199 5.15 -6.05 -19.59
N GLU A 200 5.90 -6.70 -20.46
CA GLU A 200 7.26 -6.27 -20.80
C GLU A 200 7.32 -4.82 -21.28
N LYS A 201 6.31 -4.36 -22.02
CA LYS A 201 6.19 -2.96 -22.45
C LYS A 201 5.96 -1.95 -21.31
N PHE A 202 5.63 -2.41 -20.10
CA PHE A 202 5.54 -1.56 -18.90
C PHE A 202 6.86 -1.52 -18.12
N SER A 203 7.83 -2.37 -18.47
CA SER A 203 9.09 -2.49 -17.74
C SER A 203 9.95 -1.23 -17.86
N GLU A 204 10.86 -1.06 -16.92
CA GLU A 204 11.90 -0.03 -16.88
C GLU A 204 12.72 0.07 -18.17
N ASN A 205 12.86 -1.04 -18.90
CA ASN A 205 13.63 -1.11 -20.15
C ASN A 205 12.91 -0.43 -21.33
N ASN A 206 11.63 -0.07 -21.20
CA ASN A 206 10.90 0.63 -22.25
C ASN A 206 10.74 2.12 -21.88
N PRO A 207 11.32 3.06 -22.66
CA PRO A 207 11.18 4.50 -22.39
C PRO A 207 9.73 4.99 -22.49
N ASN A 208 8.86 4.28 -23.23
CA ASN A 208 7.43 4.59 -23.35
C ASN A 208 6.55 3.80 -22.35
N SER A 209 7.14 3.25 -21.27
CA SER A 209 6.44 2.40 -20.30
C SER A 209 5.18 3.07 -19.72
N LEU A 210 5.30 4.32 -19.26
CA LEU A 210 4.16 5.06 -18.71
C LEU A 210 3.05 5.29 -19.73
N THR A 211 3.40 5.62 -20.99
CA THR A 211 2.41 5.75 -22.07
C THR A 211 1.59 4.48 -22.23
N HIS A 212 2.24 3.32 -22.21
CA HIS A 212 1.57 2.03 -22.31
C HIS A 212 0.74 1.66 -21.06
N GLN A 213 1.16 2.09 -19.87
CA GLN A 213 0.37 1.95 -18.65
C GLN A 213 -0.88 2.84 -18.70
N ILE A 214 -0.77 4.07 -19.21
CA ILE A 214 -1.91 4.98 -19.43
C ILE A 214 -2.91 4.37 -20.43
N GLU A 215 -2.44 3.81 -21.55
CA GLU A 215 -3.30 3.09 -22.50
C GLU A 215 -4.08 1.93 -21.84
N LEU A 216 -3.48 1.25 -20.86
CA LEU A 216 -4.17 0.21 -20.11
C LEU A 216 -5.24 0.83 -19.20
N ILE A 217 -4.92 1.89 -18.47
CA ILE A 217 -5.87 2.59 -17.59
C ILE A 217 -7.07 3.12 -18.39
N GLU A 218 -6.84 3.69 -19.57
CA GLU A 218 -7.87 4.08 -20.54
C GLU A 218 -8.80 2.91 -20.88
N LYS A 219 -8.24 1.74 -21.17
CA LYS A 219 -9.01 0.53 -21.51
C LYS A 219 -9.79 -0.03 -20.31
N LEU A 220 -9.26 0.11 -19.10
CA LEU A 220 -9.93 -0.34 -17.88
C LEU A 220 -11.15 0.52 -17.51
N LYS A 221 -11.27 1.72 -18.09
CA LYS A 221 -12.40 2.66 -17.91
C LYS A 221 -12.72 2.91 -16.43
N ILE A 222 -11.69 3.01 -15.59
CA ILE A 222 -11.87 3.16 -14.13
C ILE A 222 -12.52 4.51 -13.76
N ASN A 223 -12.44 5.51 -14.65
CA ASN A 223 -13.14 6.78 -14.54
C ASN A 223 -14.68 6.67 -14.66
N GLN A 224 -15.19 5.54 -15.17
CA GLN A 224 -16.61 5.21 -15.31
C GLN A 224 -17.09 4.20 -14.27
N GLU A 225 -16.20 3.74 -13.38
CA GLU A 225 -16.52 2.74 -12.37
C GLU A 225 -17.50 3.31 -11.33
N LYS A 226 -18.56 2.54 -11.02
CA LYS A 226 -19.55 2.93 -9.99
C LYS A 226 -19.05 2.64 -8.57
N LYS A 227 -18.17 1.63 -8.44
CA LYS A 227 -17.53 1.24 -7.19
C LYS A 227 -16.27 2.07 -6.97
N PRO A 228 -15.90 2.37 -5.72
CA PRO A 228 -14.59 2.98 -5.45
C PRO A 228 -13.46 2.04 -5.89
N VAL A 229 -12.37 2.63 -6.37
CA VAL A 229 -11.20 1.89 -6.87
C VAL A 229 -10.04 2.11 -5.91
N PHE A 230 -9.29 1.06 -5.60
CA PHE A 230 -7.93 1.19 -5.08
C PHE A 230 -7.00 0.89 -6.25
N LEU A 231 -6.43 1.94 -6.85
CA LEU A 231 -5.46 1.83 -7.92
C LEU A 231 -4.05 1.99 -7.35
N PHE A 232 -3.20 1.02 -7.66
CA PHE A 232 -1.75 1.13 -7.53
C PHE A 232 -1.12 1.19 -8.92
N LEU A 233 -0.27 2.18 -9.15
CA LEU A 233 0.54 2.35 -10.36
C LEU A 233 2.00 2.54 -9.98
N ASN A 234 2.87 1.63 -10.41
CA ASN A 234 4.31 1.79 -10.31
C ASN A 234 4.86 2.27 -11.66
N ILE A 235 5.45 3.47 -11.66
CA ILE A 235 6.03 4.11 -12.83
C ILE A 235 7.55 3.91 -12.74
N SER A 236 8.11 3.21 -13.73
CA SER A 236 9.51 2.82 -13.74
C SER A 236 10.45 3.83 -14.40
N SER A 237 9.92 4.94 -14.93
CA SER A 237 10.69 5.94 -15.68
C SER A 237 11.91 6.48 -14.93
N THR A 238 11.80 6.67 -13.61
CA THR A 238 12.88 7.19 -12.75
C THR A 238 13.83 6.12 -12.22
N HIS A 239 13.56 4.84 -12.50
CA HIS A 239 14.44 3.72 -12.22
C HIS A 239 15.37 3.49 -13.42
N LYS A 240 16.57 2.94 -13.18
CA LYS A 240 17.49 2.57 -14.27
C LYS A 240 16.77 1.74 -15.36
N PRO A 241 16.99 2.01 -16.65
CA PRO A 241 17.98 2.92 -17.25
C PRO A 241 17.50 4.38 -17.44
N TYR A 242 16.56 4.89 -16.64
CA TYR A 242 16.08 6.29 -16.68
C TYR A 242 15.55 6.70 -18.06
N MET A 243 14.76 5.83 -18.69
CA MET A 243 14.28 6.03 -20.08
C MET A 243 15.41 6.17 -21.13
N GLY A 244 16.63 5.75 -20.80
CA GLY A 244 17.82 5.90 -21.66
C GLY A 244 18.61 7.18 -21.40
N PHE A 245 18.22 8.02 -20.44
CA PHE A 245 19.05 9.13 -19.98
C PHE A 245 20.25 8.64 -19.17
N GLU A 246 21.21 9.54 -18.96
CA GLU A 246 22.42 9.27 -18.20
C GLU A 246 22.13 8.72 -16.79
N LYS A 247 22.97 7.80 -16.29
CA LYS A 247 22.92 7.29 -14.91
C LYS A 247 23.42 8.36 -13.93
N SER A 248 22.67 9.44 -13.78
CA SER A 248 23.01 10.59 -12.95
C SER A 248 21.73 11.22 -12.37
N ILE A 249 21.92 12.11 -11.39
CA ILE A 249 20.82 12.94 -10.86
C ILE A 249 20.12 13.74 -11.96
N LEU A 250 20.86 14.17 -13.00
CA LEU A 250 20.31 14.91 -14.14
C LEU A 250 19.52 14.01 -15.10
N GLY A 251 19.92 12.75 -15.28
CA GLY A 251 19.12 11.79 -16.05
C GLY A 251 17.83 11.42 -15.34
N GLN A 252 17.87 11.20 -14.02
CA GLN A 252 16.66 10.97 -13.23
C GLN A 252 15.75 12.20 -13.21
N LYS A 253 16.31 13.42 -13.16
CA LYS A 253 15.57 14.68 -13.36
C LYS A 253 14.80 14.68 -14.68
N LYS A 254 15.47 14.44 -15.81
CA LYS A 254 14.83 14.40 -17.14
C LYS A 254 13.72 13.36 -17.22
N ALA A 255 13.93 12.18 -16.62
CA ALA A 255 12.90 11.16 -16.56
C ALA A 255 11.66 11.61 -15.77
N LEU A 256 11.84 12.32 -14.65
CA LEU A 256 10.72 12.89 -13.88
C LEU A 256 9.96 13.96 -14.68
N GLU A 257 10.66 14.79 -15.44
CA GLU A 257 10.05 15.80 -16.32
C GLU A 257 9.22 15.16 -17.44
N GLU A 258 9.67 14.04 -18.01
CA GLU A 258 8.86 13.26 -18.98
C GLU A 258 7.62 12.63 -18.34
N VAL A 259 7.73 12.14 -17.10
CA VAL A 259 6.56 11.67 -16.34
C VAL A 259 5.56 12.82 -16.11
N ASP A 260 6.03 14.00 -15.75
CA ASP A 260 5.20 15.18 -15.52
C ASP A 260 4.40 15.56 -16.77
N LYS A 261 5.01 15.52 -17.96
CA LYS A 261 4.33 15.79 -19.25
C LYS A 261 3.14 14.85 -19.50
N LEU A 262 3.24 13.60 -19.06
CA LEU A 262 2.18 12.59 -19.24
C LEU A 262 1.12 12.62 -18.13
N LEU A 263 1.37 13.33 -17.04
CA LEU A 263 0.48 13.39 -15.88
C LEU A 263 -0.94 13.85 -16.24
N PRO A 264 -1.18 14.92 -17.03
CA PRO A 264 -2.54 15.32 -17.39
C PRO A 264 -3.33 14.20 -18.07
N LYS A 265 -2.69 13.46 -18.99
CA LYS A 265 -3.31 12.32 -19.69
C LYS A 265 -3.65 11.19 -18.73
N LEU A 266 -2.77 10.90 -17.77
CA LEU A 266 -3.06 9.92 -16.72
C LEU A 266 -4.29 10.32 -15.89
N LEU A 267 -4.35 11.56 -15.40
CA LEU A 267 -5.42 12.02 -14.50
C LEU A 267 -6.80 12.00 -15.14
N LEU A 268 -6.91 12.28 -16.44
CA LEU A 268 -8.17 12.21 -17.19
C LEU A 268 -8.83 10.82 -17.16
N ASN A 269 -8.02 9.79 -16.90
CA ASN A 269 -8.45 8.40 -16.88
C ASN A 269 -8.63 7.83 -15.47
N LEU A 270 -8.43 8.64 -14.42
CA LEU A 270 -8.66 8.26 -13.03
C LEU A 270 -10.12 8.49 -12.61
N PRO A 271 -10.58 7.88 -11.48
CA PRO A 271 -11.92 8.13 -10.93
C PRO A 271 -12.22 9.62 -10.74
N LYS A 272 -13.49 10.01 -10.69
CA LYS A 272 -13.86 11.43 -10.52
C LYS A 272 -13.44 12.02 -9.16
N ARG A 273 -13.54 11.22 -8.10
CA ARG A 273 -13.20 11.60 -6.72
C ARG A 273 -12.22 10.58 -6.15
N TYR A 274 -11.03 11.03 -5.77
CA TYR A 274 -9.99 10.15 -5.25
C TYR A 274 -8.96 10.87 -4.38
N HIS A 275 -8.39 10.09 -3.47
CA HIS A 275 -7.20 10.44 -2.72
C HIS A 275 -5.98 10.01 -3.51
N LEU A 276 -5.20 10.97 -3.96
CA LEU A 276 -3.97 10.73 -4.71
C LEU A 276 -2.78 10.81 -3.78
N MET A 277 -2.02 9.73 -3.70
CA MET A 277 -0.69 9.72 -3.10
C MET A 277 0.32 9.47 -4.21
N VAL A 278 1.31 10.34 -4.32
CA VAL A 278 2.44 10.16 -5.21
C VAL A 278 3.69 10.15 -4.36
N LEU A 279 4.45 9.07 -4.41
CA LEU A 279 5.63 8.90 -3.58
C LEU A 279 6.69 8.08 -4.29
N SER A 280 7.89 7.99 -3.72
CA SER A 280 8.85 6.98 -4.13
C SER A 280 8.96 5.85 -3.10
N ASP A 281 9.25 4.65 -3.59
CA ASP A 281 9.45 3.46 -2.78
C ASP A 281 10.87 3.36 -2.23
N HIS A 282 11.87 3.90 -2.92
CA HIS A 282 13.25 4.10 -2.46
C HIS A 282 13.94 5.11 -3.39
N GLY A 283 15.13 5.58 -3.04
CA GLY A 283 15.99 6.35 -3.95
C GLY A 283 17.15 5.51 -4.52
N GLU A 284 18.17 6.19 -5.02
CA GLU A 284 19.33 5.58 -5.70
C GLU A 284 20.61 6.38 -5.42
N CYS A 285 21.75 5.68 -5.31
CA CYS A 285 23.07 6.30 -5.32
C CYS A 285 23.62 6.41 -6.76
N PHE A 286 24.18 7.57 -7.07
CA PHE A 286 24.81 7.94 -8.33
C PHE A 286 26.32 8.13 -8.18
N GLY A 287 26.95 7.44 -7.22
CA GLY A 287 28.38 7.55 -6.92
C GLY A 287 28.70 8.23 -5.59
N GLU A 288 27.70 8.68 -4.84
CA GLU A 288 27.91 9.18 -3.47
C GLU A 288 28.62 8.12 -2.62
N ASP A 289 29.66 8.54 -1.89
CA ASP A 289 30.50 7.65 -1.05
C ASP A 289 31.08 6.44 -1.79
N ASN A 290 31.30 6.55 -3.10
CA ASN A 290 31.68 5.46 -4.01
C ASN A 290 30.63 4.34 -4.14
N LEU A 291 29.38 4.61 -3.73
CA LEU A 291 28.26 3.67 -3.79
C LEU A 291 27.38 3.95 -5.01
N TRP A 292 26.86 2.87 -5.60
CA TRP A 292 26.03 2.93 -6.79
C TRP A 292 24.80 2.04 -6.65
N GLY A 293 23.65 2.55 -7.10
CA GLY A 293 22.42 1.79 -7.11
C GLY A 293 21.68 1.83 -5.77
N HIS A 294 21.00 0.74 -5.44
CA HIS A 294 20.17 0.60 -4.25
C HIS A 294 20.24 -0.83 -3.68
N GLY A 295 19.47 -1.12 -2.63
CA GLY A 295 19.52 -2.41 -1.91
C GLY A 295 20.39 -2.43 -0.66
N PHE A 296 20.93 -1.28 -0.27
CA PHE A 296 21.70 -1.06 0.96
C PHE A 296 21.25 0.24 1.64
N TYR A 297 21.67 0.45 2.88
CA TYR A 297 21.37 1.69 3.59
C TYR A 297 22.26 2.82 3.07
N HIS A 298 21.63 3.91 2.61
CA HIS A 298 22.29 5.18 2.34
C HIS A 298 21.22 6.29 2.37
N PRO A 299 21.53 7.53 2.84
CA PRO A 299 20.54 8.62 2.85
C PRO A 299 19.87 8.86 1.50
N LYS A 300 20.61 8.79 0.38
CA LYS A 300 20.03 8.95 -0.97
C LYS A 300 19.07 7.84 -1.40
N ILE A 301 19.10 6.69 -0.73
CA ILE A 301 18.14 5.60 -0.93
C ILE A 301 16.95 5.77 0.01
N MET A 302 17.18 6.28 1.22
CA MET A 302 16.15 6.34 2.25
C MET A 302 15.33 7.64 2.21
N GLU A 303 15.88 8.74 1.71
CA GLU A 303 15.20 10.04 1.58
C GLU A 303 14.40 10.11 0.27
N VAL A 304 13.10 9.89 0.38
CA VAL A 304 12.18 9.81 -0.77
C VAL A 304 11.13 10.92 -0.74
N PRO A 305 10.61 11.34 -1.90
CA PRO A 305 9.50 12.28 -1.97
C PRO A 305 8.17 11.60 -1.66
N PHE A 306 7.29 12.32 -0.97
CA PHE A 306 5.88 11.97 -0.82
C PHE A 306 5.03 13.25 -0.92
N ALA A 307 4.05 13.24 -1.82
CA ALA A 307 2.98 14.22 -1.90
C ALA A 307 1.61 13.52 -1.80
N CYS A 308 0.64 14.22 -1.20
CA CYS A 308 -0.74 13.75 -1.10
C CYS A 308 -1.68 14.89 -1.47
N VAL A 309 -2.74 14.59 -2.24
CA VAL A 309 -3.82 15.52 -2.59
C VAL A 309 -5.17 14.81 -2.55
N ASP A 310 -6.20 15.51 -2.06
CA ASP A 310 -7.58 15.04 -2.06
C ASP A 310 -8.31 15.69 -3.24
N ILE A 311 -8.61 14.91 -4.27
CA ILE A 311 -9.33 15.34 -5.48
C ILE A 311 -10.79 14.95 -5.28
N ILE A 312 -11.56 15.86 -4.66
CA ILE A 312 -12.93 15.61 -4.17
C ILE A 312 -13.98 16.52 -4.79
#